data_AF-A0A9J6EJL3-F1
#
_entry.id   AF-A0A9J6EJL3-F1
#
_cell.length_a   1.000
_cell.length_b   1.000
_cell.length_c   1.000
_cell.angle_alpha   90.00
_cell.angle_beta   90.00
_cell.angle_gamma   90.00
#
_symmetry.space_group_name_H-M   'P 1'
#
loop_
_entity.id
_entity.type
_entity.pdbx_description
1 polymer ?
#
loop_
_entity_poly.entity_id
_entity_poly.type
_entity_poly.pdbx_seq_one_letter_code
_entity_poly.pdbx_strand_id
1 'polypeptide(L)'
;MGYTINAQSNQDSEYVQAIKVLGHSFTRRLETPLYWIDAIFQLSKPGREFARKVKELHQFTLKVIRERKREILSCPELQESYEETASESDVYGLKGTARKPFLDILLREHIKDPENFTEEHVREEVDTFMFEGHDTTAMGMSWAIYLIALHEEHQDLIHQELDTIFGSDKTRPVTSDDLKQMKYMECCLKKSYLNQICCGTLNDVLSTQTTYGDHLMVEIVETDKGVGVHTFFTGVGTLDKPAYLTVADIDPNIACTDTLPNKSLFS
;
A
#
# COMPACT_ATOMS: atom_id res chain seq x y z
N MET A 1 12.63 -0.69 -3.23
CA MET A 1 13.57 -1.50 -2.41
C MET A 1 14.97 -1.63 -2.99
N GLY A 2 15.20 -1.51 -4.31
CA GLY A 2 16.57 -1.60 -4.85
C GLY A 2 17.17 -3.01 -4.80
N TYR A 3 16.33 -4.03 -4.59
CA TYR A 3 16.70 -5.45 -4.52
C TYR A 3 15.73 -6.27 -5.38
N THR A 4 16.25 -7.27 -6.10
CA THR A 4 15.47 -8.07 -7.05
C THR A 4 15.10 -9.43 -6.45
N ILE A 5 13.83 -9.60 -6.07
CA ILE A 5 13.31 -10.83 -5.44
C ILE A 5 12.81 -11.86 -6.49
N ASN A 6 12.57 -11.43 -7.73
CA ASN A 6 11.97 -12.26 -8.80
C ASN A 6 10.64 -12.93 -8.40
N ALA A 7 9.85 -12.27 -7.54
CA ALA A 7 8.63 -12.84 -6.97
C ALA A 7 7.56 -13.23 -8.00
N GLN A 8 7.51 -12.54 -9.16
CA GLN A 8 6.55 -12.87 -10.23
C GLN A 8 6.91 -14.17 -10.97
N SER A 9 8.20 -14.47 -11.13
CA SER A 9 8.67 -15.68 -11.81
C SER A 9 8.84 -16.86 -10.86
N ASN A 10 9.05 -16.60 -9.57
CA ASN A 10 9.28 -17.61 -8.55
C ASN A 10 8.19 -17.59 -7.46
N GLN A 11 7.03 -18.15 -7.79
CA GLN A 11 5.90 -18.29 -6.85
C GLN A 11 6.21 -19.22 -5.66
N ASP A 12 7.22 -20.08 -5.81
CA ASP A 12 7.69 -20.99 -4.76
C ASP A 12 8.79 -20.38 -3.88
N SER A 13 9.07 -19.08 -4.05
CA SER A 13 10.00 -18.38 -3.17
C SER A 13 9.55 -18.48 -1.71
N GLU A 14 10.52 -18.73 -0.82
CA GLU A 14 10.27 -18.88 0.62
C GLU A 14 9.55 -17.65 1.20
N TYR A 15 9.88 -16.46 0.71
CA TYR A 15 9.25 -15.20 1.07
C TYR A 15 7.75 -15.16 0.74
N VAL A 16 7.37 -15.44 -0.52
CA VAL A 16 5.96 -15.41 -0.96
C VAL A 16 5.13 -16.45 -0.21
N GLN A 17 5.70 -17.64 0.03
CA GLN A 17 5.04 -18.69 0.79
C GLN A 17 4.87 -18.31 2.26
N ALA A 18 5.86 -17.66 2.88
CA ALA A 18 5.76 -17.18 4.25
C ALA A 18 4.64 -16.14 4.39
N ILE A 19 4.53 -15.17 3.46
CA ILE A 19 3.46 -14.16 3.47
C ILE A 19 2.07 -14.78 3.39
N LYS A 20 1.84 -15.74 2.47
CA LYS A 20 0.55 -16.42 2.35
C LYS A 20 0.12 -17.08 3.66
N VAL A 21 1.04 -17.80 4.32
CA VAL A 21 0.76 -18.46 5.59
C VAL A 21 0.48 -17.46 6.71
N LEU A 22 1.20 -16.34 6.74
CA LEU A 22 0.96 -15.27 7.71
C LEU A 22 -0.39 -14.61 7.48
N GLY A 23 -0.75 -14.29 6.24
CA GLY A 23 -2.06 -13.76 5.88
C GLY A 23 -3.20 -14.68 6.31
N HIS A 24 -3.13 -15.97 5.99
CA HIS A 24 -4.13 -16.95 6.44
C HIS A 24 -4.23 -17.05 7.97
N SER A 25 -3.09 -17.06 8.65
CA SER A 25 -3.06 -17.14 10.12
C SER A 25 -3.62 -15.86 10.75
N PHE A 26 -3.38 -14.70 10.14
CA PHE A 26 -3.92 -13.41 10.54
C PHE A 26 -5.44 -13.37 10.37
N THR A 27 -5.98 -13.76 9.21
CA THR A 27 -7.43 -13.84 8.99
C THR A 27 -8.10 -14.78 10.00
N ARG A 28 -7.52 -15.96 10.25
CA ARG A 28 -8.06 -16.89 11.27
C ARG A 28 -8.04 -16.30 12.67
N ARG A 29 -7.03 -15.49 12.99
CA ARG A 29 -6.95 -14.79 14.26
C ARG A 29 -8.04 -13.74 14.39
N LEU A 30 -8.36 -13.01 13.33
CA LEU A 30 -9.47 -12.04 13.32
C LEU A 30 -10.83 -12.72 13.51
N GLU A 31 -11.09 -13.81 12.77
CA GLU A 31 -12.39 -14.49 12.75
C GLU A 31 -12.67 -15.34 14.01
N THR A 32 -11.65 -15.67 14.80
CA THR A 32 -11.78 -16.58 15.95
C THR A 32 -11.51 -15.84 17.27
N PRO A 33 -12.54 -15.48 18.06
CA PRO A 33 -12.37 -14.72 19.30
C PRO A 33 -11.40 -15.35 20.31
N LEU A 34 -11.30 -16.69 20.35
CA LEU A 34 -10.36 -17.40 21.22
C LEU A 34 -8.89 -17.10 20.88
N TYR A 35 -8.59 -16.77 19.62
CA TYR A 35 -7.24 -16.42 19.17
C TYR A 35 -6.86 -14.96 19.41
N TRP A 36 -7.78 -14.14 19.94
CA TRP A 36 -7.44 -12.79 20.38
C TRP A 36 -6.56 -12.82 21.64
N ILE A 37 -6.70 -13.87 22.45
CA ILE A 37 -5.82 -14.13 23.59
C ILE A 37 -4.49 -14.68 23.07
N ASP A 38 -3.42 -13.89 23.22
CA ASP A 38 -2.07 -14.23 22.73
C ASP A 38 -1.61 -15.61 23.17
N ALA A 39 -1.79 -15.95 24.45
CA ALA A 39 -1.38 -17.26 24.98
C ALA A 39 -2.06 -18.42 24.25
N ILE A 40 -3.37 -18.32 23.99
CA ILE A 40 -4.13 -19.35 23.27
C ILE A 40 -3.65 -19.45 21.82
N PHE A 41 -3.45 -18.31 21.17
CA PHE A 41 -2.95 -18.27 19.80
C PHE A 41 -1.56 -18.89 19.70
N GLN A 42 -0.60 -18.49 20.53
CA GLN A 42 0.78 -19.00 20.53
C GLN A 42 0.85 -20.51 20.82
N LEU A 43 -0.08 -21.03 21.64
CA LEU A 43 -0.20 -22.47 21.92
C LEU A 43 -0.97 -23.24 20.84
N SER A 44 -1.63 -22.57 19.91
CA SER A 44 -2.34 -23.20 18.80
C SER A 44 -1.39 -23.64 17.67
N LYS A 45 -1.86 -24.52 16.77
CA LYS A 45 -1.08 -24.86 15.56
C LYS A 45 -0.86 -23.64 14.65
N PRO A 46 -1.90 -22.83 14.33
CA PRO A 46 -1.71 -21.62 13.53
C PRO A 46 -0.73 -20.61 14.13
N GLY A 47 -0.77 -20.37 15.45
CA GLY A 47 0.14 -19.41 16.07
C GLY A 47 1.60 -19.86 16.10
N ARG A 48 1.87 -21.16 16.33
CA ARG A 48 3.24 -21.69 16.17
C ARG A 48 3.75 -21.58 14.75
N GLU A 49 2.89 -21.84 13.77
CA GLU A 49 3.24 -21.73 12.37
C GLU A 49 3.50 -20.27 11.97
N PHE A 50 2.65 -19.34 12.44
CA PHE A 50 2.83 -17.90 12.30
C PHE A 50 4.19 -17.48 12.86
N ALA A 51 4.52 -17.83 14.10
CA ALA A 51 5.80 -17.47 14.72
C ALA A 51 7.00 -18.01 13.94
N ARG A 52 6.91 -19.23 13.40
CA ARG A 52 7.95 -19.82 12.55
C ARG A 52 8.12 -19.03 11.25
N LYS A 53 7.03 -18.67 10.57
CA LYS A 53 7.06 -17.94 9.30
C LYS A 53 7.50 -16.49 9.47
N VAL A 54 7.16 -15.83 10.57
CA VAL A 54 7.72 -14.52 10.93
C VAL A 54 9.24 -14.59 11.04
N LYS A 55 9.78 -15.64 11.68
CA LYS A 55 11.24 -15.81 11.78
C LYS A 55 11.90 -16.01 10.41
N GLU A 56 11.29 -16.77 9.51
CA GLU A 56 11.77 -16.94 8.13
C GLU A 56 11.75 -15.59 7.37
N LEU A 57 10.69 -14.78 7.53
CA LEU A 57 10.63 -13.44 6.95
C LEU A 57 11.74 -12.51 7.47
N HIS A 58 11.92 -12.43 8.79
CA HIS A 58 12.97 -11.60 9.37
C HIS A 58 14.36 -12.03 8.89
N GLN A 59 14.60 -13.33 8.74
CA GLN A 59 15.87 -13.83 8.20
C GLN A 59 16.08 -13.40 6.75
N PHE A 60 15.02 -13.43 5.94
CA PHE A 60 15.05 -12.96 4.57
C PHE A 60 15.32 -11.46 4.49
N THR A 61 14.62 -10.62 5.25
CA THR A 61 14.83 -9.17 5.21
C THR A 61 16.19 -8.75 5.75
N LEU A 62 16.68 -9.38 6.83
CA LEU A 62 18.05 -9.17 7.30
C LEU A 62 19.09 -9.55 6.23
N LYS A 63 18.85 -10.61 5.46
CA LYS A 63 19.73 -10.98 4.35
C LYS A 63 19.76 -9.87 3.29
N VAL A 64 18.60 -9.37 2.87
CA VAL A 64 18.48 -8.27 1.89
C VAL A 64 19.20 -7.01 2.38
N ILE A 65 18.95 -6.61 3.63
CA ILE A 65 19.57 -5.42 4.26
C ILE A 65 21.09 -5.54 4.27
N ARG A 66 21.62 -6.71 4.67
CA ARG A 66 23.07 -6.94 4.76
C ARG A 66 23.75 -7.01 3.40
N GLU A 67 23.11 -7.64 2.41
CA GLU A 67 23.59 -7.67 1.03
C GLU A 67 23.68 -6.25 0.47
N ARG A 68 22.61 -5.46 0.59
CA ARG A 68 22.57 -4.08 0.11
C ARG A 68 23.55 -3.17 0.84
N LYS A 69 23.68 -3.31 2.16
CA LYS A 69 24.68 -2.58 2.96
C LYS A 69 26.10 -2.87 2.49
N ARG A 70 26.40 -4.13 2.15
CA ARG A 70 27.72 -4.53 1.62
C ARG A 70 28.01 -3.87 0.27
N GLU A 71 27.02 -3.83 -0.63
CA GLU A 71 27.14 -3.17 -1.93
C GLU A 71 27.47 -1.69 -1.78
N ILE A 72 26.72 -0.97 -0.92
CA ILE A 72 26.93 0.47 -0.67
C ILE A 72 28.34 0.73 -0.13
N LEU A 73 28.80 -0.06 0.85
CA LEU A 73 30.14 0.10 1.44
C LEU A 73 31.27 -0.29 0.48
N SER A 74 31.01 -1.17 -0.49
CA SER A 74 32.02 -1.63 -1.45
C SER A 74 32.25 -0.67 -2.63
N CYS A 75 31.35 0.29 -2.84
CA CYS A 75 31.39 1.22 -3.97
C CYS A 75 31.49 2.67 -3.46
N PRO A 76 32.70 3.26 -3.39
CA PRO A 76 32.89 4.65 -2.95
C PRO A 76 32.10 5.67 -3.78
N GLU A 77 31.93 5.42 -5.08
CA GLU A 77 31.12 6.26 -6.00
C GLU A 77 29.64 6.33 -5.59
N LEU A 78 29.10 5.21 -5.07
CA LEU A 78 27.75 5.19 -4.51
C LEU A 78 27.73 6.04 -3.24
N GLN A 79 28.70 5.87 -2.34
CA GLN A 79 28.80 6.64 -1.11
C GLN A 79 28.88 8.16 -1.34
N GLU A 80 29.69 8.62 -2.30
CA GLU A 80 29.81 10.03 -2.69
C GLU A 80 28.49 10.58 -3.30
N SER A 81 27.87 9.83 -4.21
CA SER A 81 26.51 10.10 -4.73
C SER A 81 25.47 10.22 -3.60
N TYR A 82 25.65 9.44 -2.53
CA TYR A 82 24.79 9.47 -1.36
C TYR A 82 25.05 10.65 -0.43
N GLU A 83 26.28 11.13 -0.29
CA GLU A 83 26.66 12.28 0.56
C GLU A 83 26.25 13.64 -0.04
N GLU A 84 26.36 13.83 -1.36
CA GLU A 84 26.21 15.14 -2.04
C GLU A 84 24.78 15.72 -2.06
N THR A 85 23.75 14.90 -1.84
CA THR A 85 22.32 15.26 -2.00
C THR A 85 21.57 15.43 -0.68
N ALA A 86 22.23 16.00 0.34
CA ALA A 86 21.61 16.37 1.62
C ALA A 86 20.70 17.61 1.54
N SER A 87 19.89 17.76 0.48
CA SER A 87 18.85 18.78 0.41
C SER A 87 17.47 18.14 0.51
N GLU A 88 16.64 18.63 1.44
CA GLU A 88 15.26 18.20 1.70
C GLU A 88 14.34 18.15 0.45
N SER A 89 14.74 18.80 -0.64
CA SER A 89 13.98 18.85 -1.91
C SER A 89 13.91 17.54 -2.69
N ASP A 90 14.77 16.55 -2.40
CA ASP A 90 14.86 15.32 -3.20
C ASP A 90 13.88 14.22 -2.76
N VAL A 91 13.32 14.31 -1.55
CA VAL A 91 12.26 13.40 -1.08
C VAL A 91 11.03 13.47 -2.00
N TYR A 92 10.75 14.66 -2.56
CA TYR A 92 9.64 14.88 -3.49
C TYR A 92 10.02 14.74 -4.97
N GLY A 93 11.27 14.41 -5.31
CA GLY A 93 11.71 14.21 -6.69
C GLY A 93 11.61 15.46 -7.58
N LEU A 94 11.76 16.65 -6.98
CA LEU A 94 11.57 17.94 -7.65
C LEU A 94 12.81 18.43 -8.42
N LYS A 95 13.96 17.77 -8.25
CA LYS A 95 15.18 17.99 -9.06
C LYS A 95 15.50 16.70 -9.79
N GLY A 96 15.97 16.79 -11.04
CA GLY A 96 16.27 15.67 -11.93
C GLY A 96 17.41 14.75 -11.49
N THR A 97 17.64 14.58 -10.19
CA THR A 97 18.48 13.54 -9.61
C THR A 97 17.67 12.23 -9.58
N ALA A 98 18.31 11.11 -9.92
CA ALA A 98 17.67 9.81 -9.88
C ALA A 98 17.16 9.53 -8.47
N ARG A 99 15.84 9.32 -8.31
CA ARG A 99 15.22 8.99 -7.03
C ARG A 99 15.91 7.78 -6.41
N LYS A 100 16.39 7.93 -5.18
CA LYS A 100 17.08 6.88 -4.46
C LYS A 100 16.09 5.81 -3.97
N PRO A 101 16.43 4.52 -4.04
CA PRO A 101 15.62 3.48 -3.46
C PRO A 101 15.41 3.69 -1.95
N PHE A 102 14.21 3.41 -1.46
CA PHE A 102 13.85 3.53 -0.04
C PHE A 102 14.86 2.87 0.93
N LEU A 103 15.28 1.63 0.65
CA LEU A 103 16.24 0.90 1.48
C LEU A 103 17.60 1.64 1.59
N ASP A 104 18.04 2.29 0.52
CA ASP A 104 19.31 3.04 0.51
C ASP A 104 19.22 4.27 1.44
N ILE A 105 18.04 4.89 1.53
CA ILE A 105 17.78 6.02 2.42
C ILE A 105 17.90 5.55 3.89
N LEU A 106 17.27 4.43 4.23
CA LEU A 106 17.35 3.86 5.58
C LEU A 106 18.77 3.43 5.94
N LEU A 107 19.46 2.75 5.02
CA LEU A 107 20.83 2.29 5.25
C LEU A 107 21.81 3.45 5.44
N ARG A 108 21.61 4.57 4.73
CA ARG A 108 22.41 5.78 4.93
C ARG A 108 22.26 6.31 6.35
N GLU A 109 21.03 6.38 6.85
CA GLU A 109 20.78 6.89 8.20
C GLU A 109 21.40 5.98 9.25
N HIS A 110 21.33 4.66 9.04
CA HIS A 110 21.97 3.67 9.89
C HIS A 110 23.51 3.78 9.88
N ILE A 111 24.11 4.08 8.72
CA ILE A 111 25.57 4.25 8.61
C ILE A 111 26.04 5.54 9.30
N LYS A 112 25.23 6.61 9.27
CA LYS A 112 25.55 7.88 9.94
C LYS A 112 25.44 7.79 11.47
N ASP A 113 24.37 7.15 11.96
CA ASP A 113 24.08 7.06 13.39
C ASP A 113 23.69 5.62 13.77
N PRO A 114 24.68 4.71 13.85
CA PRO A 114 24.42 3.30 14.13
C PRO A 114 23.94 3.04 15.57
N GLU A 115 24.13 3.99 16.50
CA GLU A 115 23.71 3.84 17.89
C GLU A 115 22.23 4.16 18.07
N ASN A 116 21.72 5.24 17.45
CA ASN A 116 20.31 5.60 17.56
C ASN A 116 19.43 4.93 16.50
N PHE A 117 19.95 4.70 15.29
CA PHE A 117 19.22 4.03 14.21
C PHE A 117 19.83 2.67 13.91
N THR A 118 19.43 1.66 14.68
CA THR A 118 20.02 0.32 14.62
C THR A 118 19.59 -0.47 13.39
N GLU A 119 20.29 -1.58 13.11
CA GLU A 119 19.89 -2.53 12.04
C GLU A 119 18.49 -3.11 12.27
N GLU A 120 18.05 -3.18 13.53
CA GLU A 120 16.69 -3.63 13.88
C GLU A 120 15.63 -2.61 13.46
N HIS A 121 15.87 -1.32 13.66
CA HIS A 121 14.96 -0.27 13.18
C HIS A 121 14.86 -0.29 11.64
N VAL A 122 15.98 -0.48 10.95
CA VAL A 122 15.97 -0.65 9.48
C VAL A 122 15.13 -1.86 9.09
N ARG A 123 15.26 -2.99 9.80
CA ARG A 123 14.49 -4.20 9.55
C ARG A 123 12.99 -3.98 9.73
N GLU A 124 12.59 -3.34 10.82
CA GLU A 124 11.17 -3.07 11.12
C GLU A 124 10.50 -2.23 10.02
N GLU A 125 11.16 -1.16 9.56
CA GLU A 125 10.69 -0.35 8.44
C GLU A 125 10.66 -1.15 7.13
N VAL A 126 11.71 -1.93 6.85
CA VAL A 126 11.79 -2.77 5.65
C VAL A 126 10.71 -3.84 5.61
N ASP A 127 10.46 -4.53 6.72
CA ASP A 127 9.42 -5.55 6.85
C ASP A 127 8.04 -4.96 6.58
N THR A 128 7.76 -3.79 7.15
CA THR A 128 6.49 -3.06 6.97
C THR A 128 6.28 -2.67 5.51
N PHE A 129 7.22 -1.94 4.90
CA PHE A 129 7.11 -1.51 3.50
C PHE A 129 7.09 -2.68 2.51
N MET A 130 7.85 -3.73 2.80
CA MET A 130 7.83 -4.93 1.97
C MET A 130 6.49 -5.62 2.03
N PHE A 131 5.83 -5.73 3.18
CA PHE A 131 4.50 -6.31 3.29
C PHE A 131 3.43 -5.42 2.65
N GLU A 132 3.32 -4.17 3.12
CA GLU A 132 2.24 -3.26 2.74
C GLU A 132 2.29 -2.85 1.27
N GLY A 133 3.50 -2.71 0.69
CA GLY A 133 3.66 -2.12 -0.64
C GLY A 133 3.21 -2.99 -1.81
N HIS A 134 3.16 -4.33 -1.65
CA HIS A 134 2.87 -5.24 -2.77
C HIS A 134 1.50 -5.92 -2.66
N ASP A 135 1.12 -6.45 -1.50
CA ASP A 135 -0.14 -7.19 -1.38
C ASP A 135 -1.35 -6.27 -1.58
N THR A 136 -1.31 -5.06 -1.02
CA THR A 136 -2.39 -4.07 -1.15
C THR A 136 -2.55 -3.58 -2.59
N THR A 137 -1.43 -3.29 -3.26
CA THR A 137 -1.41 -2.81 -4.64
C THR A 137 -1.78 -3.93 -5.63
N ALA A 138 -1.32 -5.16 -5.41
CA ALA A 138 -1.71 -6.31 -6.22
C ALA A 138 -3.21 -6.58 -6.13
N MET A 139 -3.79 -6.51 -4.93
CA MET A 139 -5.23 -6.64 -4.72
C MET A 139 -6.00 -5.52 -5.43
N GLY A 140 -5.54 -4.27 -5.30
CA GLY A 140 -6.19 -3.12 -5.92
C GLY A 140 -6.13 -3.12 -7.44
N MET A 141 -4.98 -3.48 -8.02
CA MET A 141 -4.86 -3.69 -9.46
C MET A 141 -5.78 -4.82 -9.95
N SER A 142 -5.83 -5.94 -9.22
CA SER A 142 -6.70 -7.08 -9.58
C SER A 142 -8.17 -6.68 -9.59
N TRP A 143 -8.61 -5.90 -8.59
CA TRP A 143 -9.98 -5.41 -8.51
C TRP A 143 -10.30 -4.37 -9.58
N ALA A 144 -9.36 -3.46 -9.87
CA ALA A 144 -9.52 -2.49 -10.94
C ALA A 144 -9.64 -3.17 -12.32
N ILE A 145 -8.78 -4.14 -12.62
CA ILE A 145 -8.86 -4.90 -13.87
C ILE A 145 -10.20 -5.65 -13.95
N TYR A 146 -10.63 -6.27 -12.85
CA TYR A 146 -11.92 -6.96 -12.79
C TYR A 146 -13.09 -6.02 -13.08
N LEU A 147 -13.15 -4.86 -12.42
CA LEU A 147 -14.23 -3.89 -12.63
C LEU A 147 -14.20 -3.29 -14.04
N ILE A 148 -13.02 -2.94 -14.57
CA ILE A 148 -12.89 -2.43 -15.94
C ILE A 148 -13.36 -3.49 -16.95
N ALA A 149 -13.01 -4.75 -16.76
CA ALA A 149 -13.43 -5.85 -17.64
C ALA A 149 -14.95 -6.13 -17.60
N LEU A 150 -15.64 -5.74 -16.52
CA LEU A 150 -17.11 -5.84 -16.44
C LEU A 150 -17.84 -4.70 -17.17
N HIS A 151 -17.14 -3.60 -17.49
CA HIS A 151 -17.72 -2.42 -18.09
C HIS A 151 -16.98 -2.05 -19.38
N GLU A 152 -17.33 -2.74 -20.47
CA GLU A 152 -16.71 -2.59 -21.80
C GLU A 152 -16.70 -1.12 -22.28
N GLU A 153 -17.75 -0.35 -21.98
CA GLU A 153 -17.83 1.08 -22.34
C GLU A 153 -16.68 1.92 -21.74
N HIS A 154 -16.31 1.65 -20.48
CA HIS A 154 -15.22 2.34 -19.80
C HIS A 154 -13.87 1.81 -20.25
N GLN A 155 -13.79 0.51 -20.56
CA GLN A 155 -12.61 -0.08 -21.16
C GLN A 155 -12.28 0.57 -22.52
N ASP A 156 -13.27 0.79 -23.38
CA ASP A 156 -13.11 1.44 -24.68
C ASP A 156 -12.63 2.90 -24.54
N LEU A 157 -13.19 3.63 -23.57
CA LEU A 157 -12.76 5.01 -23.29
C LEU A 157 -11.31 5.08 -22.78
N ILE A 158 -10.91 4.14 -21.91
CA ILE A 158 -9.51 4.01 -21.47
C ILE A 158 -8.62 3.70 -22.68
N HIS A 159 -9.02 2.79 -23.57
CA HIS A 159 -8.24 2.49 -24.78
C HIS A 159 -8.09 3.70 -25.70
N GLN A 160 -9.17 4.47 -25.90
CA GLN A 160 -9.12 5.72 -26.69
C GLN A 160 -8.18 6.75 -26.06
N GLU A 161 -8.21 6.91 -24.73
CA GLU A 161 -7.27 7.78 -24.00
C GLU A 161 -5.81 7.34 -24.24
N LEU A 162 -5.53 6.04 -24.08
CA LEU A 162 -4.17 5.50 -24.27
C LEU A 162 -3.72 5.62 -25.73
N ASP A 163 -4.58 5.32 -26.71
CA ASP A 163 -4.29 5.50 -28.12
C ASP A 163 -4.00 6.97 -28.47
N THR A 164 -4.65 7.92 -27.79
CA THR A 164 -4.38 9.35 -27.96
C THR A 164 -3.00 9.74 -27.42
N ILE A 165 -2.61 9.20 -26.26
CA ILE A 165 -1.34 9.53 -25.59
C ILE A 165 -0.14 8.90 -26.31
N PHE A 166 -0.25 7.62 -26.71
CA PHE A 166 0.85 6.89 -27.34
C PHE A 166 0.86 7.01 -28.87
N GLY A 167 -0.29 7.31 -29.48
CA GLY A 167 -0.42 7.48 -30.92
C GLY A 167 0.13 6.27 -31.68
N SER A 168 1.09 6.53 -32.57
CA SER A 168 1.75 5.50 -33.38
C SER A 168 2.88 4.75 -32.65
N ASP A 169 3.45 5.30 -31.58
CA ASP A 169 4.57 4.68 -30.86
C ASP A 169 4.10 4.01 -29.57
N LYS A 170 3.66 2.76 -29.73
CA LYS A 170 3.20 1.89 -28.63
C LYS A 170 4.34 1.10 -27.97
N THR A 171 5.57 1.30 -28.42
CA THR A 171 6.74 0.51 -27.97
C THR A 171 7.69 1.29 -27.08
N ARG A 172 7.64 2.62 -27.11
CA ARG A 172 8.43 3.45 -26.22
C ARG A 172 8.03 3.23 -24.75
N PRO A 173 8.98 3.39 -23.81
CA PRO A 173 8.68 3.39 -22.39
C PRO A 173 7.68 4.50 -22.02
N VAL A 174 6.82 4.22 -21.04
CA VAL A 174 5.91 5.20 -20.43
C VAL A 174 6.73 6.22 -19.64
N THR A 175 6.46 7.51 -19.86
CA THR A 175 7.11 8.62 -19.17
C THR A 175 6.19 9.24 -18.11
N SER A 176 6.76 10.02 -17.19
CA SER A 176 5.98 10.76 -16.19
C SER A 176 4.97 11.73 -16.80
N ASP A 177 5.25 12.27 -18.00
CA ASP A 177 4.33 13.19 -18.67
C ASP A 177 3.17 12.46 -19.36
N ASP A 178 3.33 11.18 -19.71
CA ASP A 178 2.22 10.33 -20.18
C ASP A 178 1.27 10.03 -19.02
N LEU A 179 1.80 9.70 -17.84
CA LEU A 179 0.99 9.41 -16.65
C LEU A 179 0.09 10.59 -16.26
N LYS A 180 0.57 11.83 -16.40
CA LYS A 180 -0.22 13.05 -16.14
C LYS A 180 -1.40 13.23 -17.13
N GLN A 181 -1.32 12.61 -18.30
CA GLN A 181 -2.37 12.68 -19.32
C GLN A 181 -3.43 11.58 -19.18
N MET A 182 -3.14 10.50 -18.43
CA MET A 182 -4.04 9.36 -18.18
C MET A 182 -5.16 9.67 -17.17
N LYS A 183 -5.88 10.77 -17.38
CA LYS A 183 -6.84 11.33 -16.43
C LYS A 183 -8.07 10.45 -16.25
N TYR A 184 -8.57 9.87 -17.32
CA TYR A 184 -9.74 9.01 -17.32
C TYR A 184 -9.41 7.65 -16.69
N MET A 185 -8.28 7.05 -17.06
CA MET A 185 -7.79 5.84 -16.40
C MET A 185 -7.57 6.06 -14.90
N GLU A 186 -6.99 7.19 -14.49
CA GLU A 186 -6.84 7.54 -13.07
C GLU A 186 -8.20 7.63 -12.35
N CYS A 187 -9.22 8.21 -12.99
CA CYS A 187 -10.58 8.26 -12.44
C CYS A 187 -11.17 6.85 -12.22
N CYS A 188 -11.03 5.98 -13.22
CA CYS A 188 -11.49 4.59 -13.15
C CYS A 188 -10.76 3.80 -12.04
N LEU A 189 -9.45 4.00 -11.91
CA LEU A 189 -8.66 3.41 -10.83
C LEU A 189 -9.15 3.90 -9.47
N LYS A 190 -9.28 5.22 -9.25
CA LYS A 190 -9.78 5.79 -7.99
C LYS A 190 -11.14 5.21 -7.58
N LYS A 191 -12.06 5.07 -8.52
CA LYS A 191 -13.39 4.47 -8.26
C LYS A 191 -13.31 2.98 -7.94
N SER A 192 -12.40 2.26 -8.60
CA SER A 192 -12.14 0.85 -8.32
C SER A 192 -11.58 0.64 -6.92
N TYR A 193 -10.62 1.46 -6.50
CA TYR A 193 -10.05 1.45 -5.15
C TYR A 193 -11.10 1.80 -4.08
N LEU A 194 -11.98 2.77 -4.32
CA LEU A 194 -13.07 3.08 -3.40
C LEU A 194 -14.03 1.88 -3.20
N ASN A 195 -14.36 1.14 -4.26
CA ASN A 195 -15.15 -0.09 -4.13
C ASN A 195 -14.41 -1.20 -3.37
N GLN A 196 -13.10 -1.28 -3.52
CA GLN A 196 -12.28 -2.25 -2.79
C GLN A 196 -12.22 -1.93 -1.29
N ILE A 197 -12.04 -0.65 -0.93
CA ILE A 197 -11.96 -0.20 0.48
C ILE A 197 -13.26 -0.51 1.24
N CYS A 198 -14.41 -0.55 0.56
CA CYS A 198 -15.66 -1.03 1.15
C CYS A 198 -15.60 -2.48 1.69
N CYS A 199 -14.57 -3.27 1.34
CA CYS A 199 -14.37 -4.63 1.83
C CYS A 199 -13.24 -4.75 2.89
N GLY A 200 -12.60 -3.66 3.29
CA GLY A 200 -11.53 -3.63 4.30
C GLY A 200 -12.00 -3.06 5.64
N THR A 201 -11.51 -3.63 6.75
CA THR A 201 -11.68 -3.07 8.10
C THR A 201 -10.38 -2.38 8.53
N LEU A 202 -10.44 -1.10 8.86
CA LEU A 202 -9.37 -0.41 9.58
C LEU A 202 -9.74 -0.34 11.06
N ASN A 203 -8.82 -0.77 11.91
CA ASN A 203 -8.97 -0.71 13.35
C ASN A 203 -8.06 0.40 13.87
N ASP A 204 -8.66 1.50 14.32
CA ASP A 204 -7.93 2.57 14.99
C ASP A 204 -8.18 2.49 16.49
N VAL A 205 -7.12 2.59 17.31
CA VAL A 205 -7.28 2.78 18.75
C VAL A 205 -7.14 4.26 19.03
N LEU A 206 -8.25 4.94 19.34
CA LEU A 206 -8.22 6.35 19.66
C LEU A 206 -7.91 6.53 21.15
N SER A 207 -6.86 7.31 21.44
CA SER A 207 -6.54 7.74 22.80
C SER A 207 -7.36 8.96 23.24
N THR A 208 -8.07 9.61 22.31
CA THR A 208 -8.90 10.79 22.56
C THR A 208 -10.31 10.60 21.99
N GLN A 209 -11.32 10.90 22.82
CA GLN A 209 -12.72 10.89 22.43
C GLN A 209 -12.96 11.93 21.33
N THR A 210 -13.17 11.48 20.10
CA THR A 210 -13.42 12.35 18.93
C THR A 210 -14.82 12.06 18.41
N THR A 211 -15.73 13.04 18.48
CA THR A 211 -17.06 12.96 17.86
C THR A 211 -16.97 13.24 16.37
N TYR A 212 -17.32 12.27 15.53
CA TYR A 212 -17.22 12.34 14.07
C TYR A 212 -18.60 12.41 13.40
N GLY A 213 -19.29 13.55 13.54
CA GLY A 213 -20.52 13.87 12.78
C GLY A 213 -21.69 12.87 12.88
N ASP A 214 -22.76 13.14 12.13
CA ASP A 214 -24.05 12.42 12.23
C ASP A 214 -24.17 11.17 11.32
N HIS A 215 -23.12 10.78 10.58
CA HIS A 215 -23.21 9.76 9.52
C HIS A 215 -22.06 8.74 9.45
N LEU A 216 -21.31 8.52 10.55
CA LEU A 216 -20.33 7.42 10.62
C LEU A 216 -20.87 6.31 11.53
N MET A 217 -21.10 5.11 11.00
CA MET A 217 -21.32 3.91 11.81
C MET A 217 -19.97 3.45 12.36
N VAL A 218 -19.53 4.07 13.45
CA VAL A 218 -18.36 3.65 14.24
C VAL A 218 -18.83 2.67 15.29
N GLU A 219 -18.31 1.45 15.28
CA GLU A 219 -18.45 0.57 16.42
C GLU A 219 -17.36 0.93 17.43
N ILE A 220 -17.80 1.50 18.56
CA ILE A 220 -16.94 1.86 19.68
C ILE A 220 -16.82 0.64 20.58
N VAL A 221 -15.65 0.01 20.59
CA VAL A 221 -15.32 -1.10 21.49
C VAL A 221 -14.44 -0.56 22.61
N GLU A 222 -15.02 -0.38 23.80
CA GLU A 222 -14.21 -0.06 24.99
C GLU A 222 -13.34 -1.26 25.37
N THR A 223 -12.03 -1.03 25.47
CA THR A 223 -11.06 -2.01 25.98
C THR A 223 -10.34 -1.45 27.20
N ASP A 224 -9.77 -2.31 28.04
CA ASP A 224 -9.03 -1.90 29.26
C ASP A 224 -7.81 -0.98 28.97
N LYS A 225 -7.42 -0.81 27.70
CA LYS A 225 -6.29 0.01 27.23
C LYS A 225 -6.70 1.26 26.45
N GLY A 226 -8.00 1.53 26.29
CA GLY A 226 -8.53 2.67 25.53
C GLY A 226 -9.76 2.33 24.70
N VAL A 227 -10.24 3.30 23.94
CA VAL A 227 -11.40 3.16 23.06
C VAL A 227 -10.95 2.65 21.69
N GLY A 228 -11.29 1.41 21.37
CA GLY A 228 -11.17 0.87 20.01
C GLY A 228 -12.26 1.46 19.13
N VAL A 229 -11.85 2.08 18.03
CA VAL A 229 -12.75 2.60 16.99
C VAL A 229 -12.60 1.70 15.78
N HIS A 230 -13.63 0.90 15.54
CA HIS A 230 -13.76 0.16 14.30
C HIS A 230 -14.50 1.04 13.30
N THR A 231 -13.77 1.50 12.28
CA THR A 231 -14.36 2.28 11.19
C THR A 231 -14.73 1.33 10.07
N PHE A 232 -16.03 1.10 9.90
CA PHE A 232 -16.56 0.39 8.75
C PHE A 232 -16.83 1.38 7.62
N PHE A 233 -16.06 1.29 6.52
CA PHE A 233 -16.30 2.11 5.33
C PHE A 233 -17.59 1.73 4.56
N THR A 234 -18.30 0.69 5.00
CA THR A 234 -19.52 0.17 4.37
C THR A 234 -20.75 1.07 4.52
N GLY A 235 -20.69 2.13 5.34
CA GLY A 235 -21.86 2.92 5.75
C GLY A 235 -21.99 4.33 5.14
N VAL A 236 -21.10 4.76 4.24
CA VAL A 236 -21.14 6.13 3.69
C VAL A 236 -22.15 6.23 2.54
N GLY A 237 -23.45 6.06 2.85
CA GLY A 237 -24.54 6.25 1.91
C GLY A 237 -25.82 6.71 2.62
N THR A 238 -26.43 7.79 2.13
CA THR A 238 -27.76 8.22 2.62
C THR A 238 -28.86 7.35 2.00
N LEU A 239 -29.99 7.21 2.71
CA LEU A 239 -31.17 6.42 2.30
C LEU A 239 -31.70 6.69 0.88
N ASP A 240 -31.34 7.83 0.25
CA ASP A 240 -31.81 8.24 -1.08
C ASP A 240 -30.76 8.08 -2.20
N LYS A 241 -29.54 7.62 -1.90
CA LYS A 241 -28.50 7.37 -2.91
C LYS A 241 -27.84 6.02 -2.66
N PRO A 242 -27.72 5.15 -3.68
CA PRO A 242 -26.97 3.92 -3.50
C PRO A 242 -25.55 4.25 -3.00
N ALA A 243 -25.13 3.58 -1.92
CA ALA A 243 -23.81 3.74 -1.29
C ALA A 243 -22.64 3.28 -2.18
N TYR A 244 -22.94 2.74 -3.36
CA TYR A 244 -21.99 2.24 -4.33
C TYR A 244 -21.84 3.26 -5.46
N LEU A 245 -20.69 3.93 -5.51
CA LEU A 245 -20.24 4.57 -6.75
C LEU A 245 -19.33 3.56 -7.44
N THR A 246 -19.88 2.83 -8.39
CA THR A 246 -19.17 1.87 -9.24
C THR A 246 -18.47 2.57 -10.40
N VAL A 247 -17.66 1.83 -11.15
CA VAL A 247 -17.07 2.33 -12.40
C VAL A 247 -18.18 2.79 -13.37
N ALA A 248 -19.34 2.13 -13.37
CA ALA A 248 -20.53 2.52 -14.15
C ALA A 248 -21.09 3.93 -13.82
N ASP A 249 -20.74 4.50 -12.67
CA ASP A 249 -21.20 5.83 -12.26
C ASP A 249 -20.24 6.95 -12.72
N ILE A 250 -19.21 6.62 -13.50
CA ILE A 250 -18.30 7.60 -14.10
C ILE A 250 -18.97 8.20 -15.34
N ASP A 251 -19.29 9.49 -15.29
CA ASP A 251 -19.75 10.19 -16.49
C ASP A 251 -18.65 10.17 -17.57
N PRO A 252 -18.94 9.60 -18.75
CA PRO A 252 -17.96 9.46 -19.83
C PRO A 252 -17.45 10.81 -20.38
N ASN A 253 -18.11 11.93 -20.04
CA ASN A 253 -17.70 13.28 -20.41
C ASN A 253 -16.87 14.01 -19.34
N ILE A 254 -16.48 13.33 -18.25
CA ILE A 254 -15.65 13.95 -17.20
C ILE A 254 -14.26 14.23 -17.76
N ALA A 255 -14.03 15.49 -18.13
CA ALA A 255 -12.72 16.10 -18.00
C ALA A 255 -12.52 16.37 -16.51
N CYS A 256 -11.60 15.64 -15.87
CA CYS A 256 -11.23 15.85 -14.47
C CYS A 256 -10.94 17.34 -14.21
N THR A 257 -11.92 18.07 -13.69
CA THR A 257 -11.67 19.29 -12.93
C THR A 257 -11.07 18.85 -11.60
N ASP A 258 -9.99 19.49 -11.17
CA ASP A 258 -9.23 19.23 -9.93
C ASP A 258 -10.02 19.50 -8.62
N THR A 259 -11.32 19.25 -8.63
CA THR A 259 -12.20 19.36 -7.47
C THR A 259 -13.09 18.13 -7.45
N LEU A 260 -12.83 17.24 -6.48
CA LEU A 260 -13.96 16.59 -5.81
C LEU A 260 -14.95 17.72 -5.50
N PRO A 261 -16.25 17.60 -5.83
CA PRO A 261 -17.18 18.68 -5.56
C PRO A 261 -17.18 18.93 -4.06
N ASN A 262 -16.53 20.02 -3.66
CA ASN A 262 -16.72 20.70 -2.41
C ASN A 262 -18.11 21.35 -2.47
N LYS A 263 -19.15 20.52 -2.59
CA LYS A 263 -20.52 20.94 -2.38
C LYS A 263 -20.74 20.88 -0.88
N SER A 264 -20.62 22.05 -0.28
CA SER A 264 -21.17 22.43 1.03
C SER A 264 -22.38 21.57 1.41
N LEU A 265 -22.17 20.57 2.27
CA LEU A 265 -23.22 19.86 3.02
C LEU A 265 -23.52 20.59 4.34
N PHE A 266 -23.45 21.92 4.32
CA PHE A 266 -23.91 22.78 5.41
C PHE A 266 -25.02 23.67 4.89
N SER A 267 -26.25 23.19 5.05
CA SER A 267 -27.45 24.00 5.32
C SER A 267 -28.44 23.13 6.07
#